data_AF-A0A838VP43-F1
#
_entry.id   AF-A0A838VP43-F1
#
_cell.length_a   1.000
_cell.length_b   1.000
_cell.length_c   1.000
_cell.angle_alpha   90.00
_cell.angle_beta   90.00
_cell.angle_gamma   90.00
#
_symmetry.space_group_name_H-M   'P 1'
#
loop_
_entity.id
_entity.type
_entity.pdbx_description
1 polymer ?
#
loop_
_entity_poly.entity_id
_entity_poly.type
_entity_poly.pdbx_seq_one_letter_code
_entity_poly.pdbx_strand_id
1 'polypeptide(L)'
;MPPLQRLLLKATARGSQIYVCHQLADNGLQFKWTLKAPDAELFNSQGEVLGRHYAGPTWEANDGSKITAVVKAKENAPNASIP
;
A
#
# COMPACT_ATOMS: atom_id res chain seq x y z
N MET A 1 9.96 -14.35 13.93
CA MET A 1 9.93 -13.15 14.79
C MET A 1 11.27 -13.04 15.49
N PRO A 2 11.88 -11.85 15.59
CA PRO A 2 13.05 -11.63 16.43
C PRO A 2 12.84 -12.15 17.87
N PRO A 3 13.89 -12.61 18.56
CA PRO A 3 13.81 -12.99 19.97
C PRO A 3 13.25 -11.84 20.81
N LEU A 4 12.42 -12.16 21.82
CA LEU A 4 11.75 -11.20 22.73
C LEU A 4 10.61 -10.37 22.12
N GLN A 5 10.16 -10.65 20.89
CA GLN A 5 8.97 -10.00 20.32
C GLN A 5 7.74 -10.91 20.39
N ARG A 6 6.58 -10.30 20.69
CA ARG A 6 5.27 -10.97 20.70
C ARG A 6 4.41 -10.46 19.55
N LEU A 7 3.80 -11.38 18.80
CA LEU A 7 2.84 -11.03 17.76
C LEU A 7 1.56 -10.51 18.40
N LEU A 8 1.21 -9.26 18.09
CA LEU A 8 -0.02 -8.63 18.57
C LEU A 8 -1.17 -8.74 17.56
N LEU A 9 -0.86 -8.58 16.27
CA LEU A 9 -1.86 -8.61 15.21
C LEU A 9 -1.30 -9.29 13.96
N LYS A 10 -2.12 -10.14 13.35
CA LYS A 10 -1.88 -10.67 12.00
C LYS A 10 -3.11 -10.33 11.15
N ALA A 11 -2.88 -9.63 10.05
CA ALA A 11 -3.91 -9.26 9.09
C ALA A 11 -3.49 -9.65 7.68
N THR A 12 -4.47 -9.94 6.83
CA THR A 12 -4.31 -9.99 5.38
C THR A 12 -4.88 -8.72 4.77
N ALA A 13 -4.35 -8.27 3.65
CA ALA A 13 -4.83 -7.07 2.98
C ALA A 13 -5.38 -7.42 1.59
N ARG A 14 -6.48 -6.78 1.20
CA ARG A 14 -6.98 -6.80 -0.19
C ARG A 14 -7.29 -5.39 -0.64
N GLY A 15 -6.88 -5.06 -1.84
CA GLY A 15 -7.03 -3.71 -2.36
C GLY A 15 -6.28 -3.49 -3.67
N SER A 16 -6.14 -2.21 -4.01
CA SER A 16 -5.59 -1.76 -5.28
C SER A 16 -4.33 -0.95 -5.08
N GLN A 17 -3.45 -1.02 -6.09
CA GLN A 17 -2.34 -0.10 -6.23
C GLN A 17 -2.72 0.98 -7.24
N ILE A 18 -2.84 2.22 -6.78
CA ILE A 18 -3.32 3.32 -7.62
C ILE A 18 -2.14 3.98 -8.34
N TYR A 19 -2.20 3.98 -9.67
CA TYR A 19 -1.26 4.70 -10.54
C TYR A 19 -1.99 5.85 -11.26
N VAL A 20 -1.27 6.94 -11.51
CA VAL A 20 -1.77 8.07 -12.28
C VAL A 20 -0.88 8.30 -13.50
N CYS A 21 -1.53 8.47 -14.65
CA CYS A 21 -0.90 8.80 -15.90
C CYS A 21 -0.75 10.31 -16.03
N HIS A 22 0.46 10.77 -16.28
CA HIS A 22 0.77 12.18 -16.48
C HIS A 22 1.49 12.39 -17.81
N GLN A 23 1.16 13.48 -18.49
CA GLN A 23 1.86 13.90 -19.69
C GLN A 23 3.25 14.43 -19.32
N LEU A 24 4.27 14.04 -20.09
CA LEU A 24 5.62 14.59 -19.97
C LEU A 24 5.70 15.93 -20.70
N ALA A 25 6.40 16.90 -20.09
CA ALA A 25 6.45 18.29 -20.57
C ALA A 25 7.22 18.48 -21.88
N ASP A 26 8.08 17.52 -22.26
CA ASP A 26 8.93 17.61 -23.44
C ASP A 26 8.30 16.89 -24.63
N ASN A 27 7.75 17.67 -25.57
CA ASN A 27 7.21 17.28 -26.88
C ASN A 27 6.07 16.24 -26.82
N GLY A 28 4.85 16.79 -26.90
CA GLY A 28 3.57 16.11 -26.71
C GLY A 28 3.44 14.73 -27.36
N LEU A 29 2.74 13.85 -26.63
CA LEU A 29 2.41 12.43 -26.86
C LEU A 29 3.11 11.43 -25.93
N GLN A 30 4.05 11.86 -25.08
CA GLN A 30 4.63 10.97 -24.08
C GLN A 30 3.89 11.04 -22.75
N PHE A 31 3.57 9.86 -22.20
CA PHE A 31 2.89 9.69 -20.93
C PHE A 31 3.72 8.82 -19.99
N LYS A 32 3.62 9.10 -18.70
CA LYS A 32 4.28 8.33 -17.64
C LYS A 32 3.29 8.00 -16.53
N TRP A 33 3.27 6.73 -16.16
CA TRP A 33 2.57 6.29 -14.96
C TRP A 33 3.44 6.47 -13.72
N THR A 34 2.84 7.05 -12.68
CA THR A 34 3.48 7.21 -11.38
C THR A 34 2.61 6.59 -10.31
N LEU A 35 3.25 5.85 -9.40
CA LEU A 35 2.59 5.29 -8.23
C LEU A 35 2.06 6.42 -7.33
N LYS A 36 0.74 6.49 -7.13
CA LYS A 36 0.11 7.47 -6.24
C LYS A 36 0.08 6.95 -4.81
N ALA A 37 -0.61 5.83 -4.58
CA ALA A 37 -0.80 5.25 -3.25
C ALA A 37 -1.39 3.85 -3.33
N PRO A 38 -1.18 3.00 -2.30
CA PRO A 38 -2.04 1.84 -2.07
C PRO A 38 -3.39 2.30 -1.50
N ASP A 39 -4.42 1.50 -1.72
CA ASP A 39 -5.70 1.57 -1.03
C ASP A 39 -6.20 0.15 -0.78
N ALA A 40 -6.21 -0.28 0.49
CA ALA A 40 -6.54 -1.65 0.86
C ALA A 40 -7.25 -1.75 2.20
N GLU A 41 -8.16 -2.71 2.30
CA GLU A 41 -8.77 -3.13 3.55
C GLU A 41 -7.92 -4.20 4.22
N LEU A 42 -7.89 -4.17 5.55
CA LEU A 42 -7.20 -5.14 6.41
C LEU A 42 -8.23 -6.11 6.99
N PHE A 43 -7.93 -7.40 6.94
CA PHE A 43 -8.82 -8.48 7.37
C PHE A 43 -8.17 -9.38 8.41
N ASN A 44 -8.93 -9.82 9.41
CA ASN A 44 -8.50 -10.88 10.32
C ASN A 44 -8.58 -12.27 9.65
N SER A 45 -8.25 -13.32 10.40
CA SER A 45 -8.30 -14.71 9.90
C SER A 45 -9.71 -15.22 9.56
N GLN A 46 -10.75 -14.58 10.09
CA GLN A 46 -12.15 -14.90 9.82
C GLN A 46 -12.71 -14.09 8.64
N GLY A 47 -11.93 -13.17 8.08
CA GLY A 47 -12.35 -12.32 6.97
C GLY A 47 -13.10 -11.06 7.39
N GLU A 48 -13.08 -10.70 8.68
CA GLU A 48 -13.69 -9.47 9.18
C GLU A 48 -12.76 -8.28 8.97
N VAL A 49 -13.32 -7.11 8.66
CA VAL A 49 -12.57 -5.87 8.42
C VAL A 49 -12.04 -5.31 9.74
N LEU A 50 -10.72 -5.15 9.81
CA LEU A 50 -10.00 -4.56 10.94
C LEU A 50 -9.67 -3.08 10.75
N GLY A 51 -9.65 -2.61 9.50
CA GLY A 51 -9.24 -1.27 9.15
C GLY A 51 -8.68 -1.17 7.73
N ARG A 52 -7.77 -0.23 7.50
CA ARG A 52 -7.27 0.14 6.16
C ARG A 52 -5.77 0.40 6.12
N HIS A 53 -5.18 0.16 4.95
CA HIS A 53 -3.81 0.51 4.59
C HIS A 53 -3.79 1.48 3.40
N TYR A 54 -3.10 2.61 3.55
CA TYR A 54 -3.05 3.67 2.54
C TYR A 54 -1.71 4.41 2.54
N ALA A 55 -1.62 5.48 1.74
CA ALA A 55 -0.44 6.34 1.65
C ALA A 55 0.16 6.70 3.04
N GLY A 56 1.49 6.70 3.14
CA GLY A 56 2.18 6.95 4.40
C GLY A 56 3.49 6.18 4.51
N PRO A 57 3.54 4.87 4.21
CA PRO A 57 2.46 3.88 4.38
C PRO A 57 1.86 3.94 5.80
N THR A 58 0.54 3.83 5.88
CA THR A 58 -0.23 3.92 7.13
C THR A 58 -1.16 2.73 7.26
N TRP A 59 -1.18 2.09 8.43
CA TRP A 59 -2.19 1.11 8.83
C TRP A 59 -3.04 1.72 9.92
N GLU A 60 -4.34 1.83 9.70
CA GLU A 60 -5.30 2.44 10.61
C GLU A 60 -6.39 1.42 10.95
N ALA A 61 -6.60 1.20 12.25
CA ALA A 61 -7.66 0.33 12.75
C ALA A 61 -9.00 1.08 12.87
N ASN A 62 -10.10 0.34 13.00
CA ASN A 62 -11.44 0.91 13.08
C ASN A 62 -11.67 1.82 14.31
N ASP A 63 -10.85 1.69 15.35
CA ASP A 63 -10.85 2.56 16.53
C ASP A 63 -10.10 3.89 16.33
N GLY A 64 -9.53 4.09 15.13
CA GLY A 64 -8.77 5.28 14.75
C GLY A 64 -7.28 5.23 15.14
N SER A 65 -6.81 4.19 15.82
CA SER A 65 -5.38 3.99 16.11
C SER A 65 -4.59 3.72 14.82
N LYS A 66 -3.34 4.20 14.76
CA LYS A 66 -2.54 4.17 13.52
C LYS A 66 -1.10 3.75 13.76
N ILE A 67 -0.57 2.98 12.82
CA ILE A 67 0.85 2.69 12.66
C ILE A 67 1.31 3.35 11.36
N THR A 68 2.39 4.12 11.41
CA THR A 68 3.02 4.74 10.24
C THR A 68 4.43 4.21 10.06
N ALA A 69 4.91 4.11 8.82
CA ALA A 69 6.30 3.74 8.54
C ALA A 69 6.95 4.63 7.49
N VAL A 70 8.28 4.58 7.40
CA VAL A 70 9.06 5.25 6.36
C VAL A 70 9.52 4.21 5.36
N VAL A 71 9.25 4.47 4.07
CA VAL A 71 9.71 3.60 2.98
C VAL A 71 11.24 3.63 2.90
N LYS A 72 11.89 2.47 3.11
CA LYS A 72 13.36 2.34 3.02
C LYS A 72 13.84 1.81 1.66
N ALA A 73 13.02 1.01 0.99
CA ALA A 73 13.30 0.48 -0.34
C ALA A 73 11.98 0.27 -1.08
N LYS A 74 12.05 0.23 -2.41
CA LYS A 74 10.93 -0.08 -3.29
C LYS A 74 11.37 -1.16 -4.27
N GLU A 75 10.48 -2.08 -4.55
CA GLU A 75 10.64 -3.11 -5.56
C GLU A 75 9.47 -3.03 -6.53
N ASN A 76 9.73 -3.27 -7.80
CA ASN A 76 8.69 -3.29 -8.82
C ASN A 76 7.87 -4.59 -8.70
N ALA A 77 6.61 -4.56 -9.12
CA ALA A 77 5.81 -5.77 -9.19
C ALA A 77 6.49 -6.80 -10.14
N PRO A 78 6.39 -8.11 -9.85
CA PRO A 78 7.01 -9.15 -10.68
C PRO A 78 6.57 -9.10 -12.15
N ASN A 79 5.35 -8.61 -12.39
CA ASN A 79 4.84 -8.32 -13.71
C ASN A 79 4.67 -6.80 -13.84
N ALA A 80 5.74 -6.11 -14.25
CA ALA A 80 5.80 -4.65 -14.33
C ALA A 80 5.05 -4.06 -15.53
N SER A 81 4.17 -4.83 -16.17
CA SER A 81 3.29 -4.34 -17.24
C SER A 81 2.24 -3.40 -16.65
N ILE A 82 2.66 -2.17 -16.40
CA ILE A 82 1.76 -1.03 -16.27
C ILE A 82 1.36 -0.69 -17.72
N PRO A 83 0.06 -0.75 -18.07
CA PRO A 83 -0.40 -0.53 -19.45
C PRO A 83 -0.05 0.87 -19.99
#